data_AF-A0A0T1SFJ3-F1
#
_entry.id   AF-A0A0T1SFJ3-F1
#
_cell.length_a   1.000
_cell.length_b   1.000
_cell.length_c   1.000
_cell.angle_alpha   90.00
_cell.angle_beta   90.00
_cell.angle_gamma   90.00
#
_symmetry.space_group_name_H-M   'P 1'
#
loop_
_entity.id
_entity.type
_entity.pdbx_description
1 polymer ?
#
loop_
_entity_poly.entity_id
_entity_poly.type
_entity_poly.pdbx_seq_one_letter_code
_entity_poly.pdbx_strand_id
1 'polypeptide(L)'
;MLVESGQSNQMSLTVVTGGAVITGRLAPEALWRQRVSEVLADSARLGGFSAVFTAAARRDGPPTHLPFHMARILQDTVGIPETGGMYRVSIADVSAWTMGDFSYSDH
;
A
#
# COMPACT_ATOMS: atom_id res chain seq x y z
N MET A 1 -23.97 9.95 -7.72
CA MET A 1 -22.61 10.33 -8.15
C MET A 1 -21.99 11.11 -7.00
N LEU A 2 -21.23 10.45 -6.13
CA LEU A 2 -20.49 11.12 -5.05
C LEU A 2 -19.01 11.09 -5.42
N VAL A 3 -18.47 12.28 -5.63
CA VAL A 3 -17.05 12.52 -5.90
C VAL A 3 -16.32 12.43 -4.56
N GLU A 4 -15.76 11.26 -4.25
CA GLU A 4 -14.92 11.04 -3.06
C GLU A 4 -13.51 10.56 -3.45
N SER A 5 -12.98 11.07 -4.55
CA SER A 5 -11.67 10.63 -5.10
C SER A 5 -10.58 11.70 -5.06
N GLY A 6 -10.83 12.87 -4.46
CA GLY A 6 -9.86 13.96 -4.36
C GLY A 6 -9.22 14.16 -2.98
N GLN A 7 -10.00 14.02 -1.90
CA GLN A 7 -9.55 14.30 -0.52
C GLN A 7 -9.03 13.05 0.21
N SER A 8 -9.62 11.88 -0.04
CA SER A 8 -9.22 10.60 0.58
C SER A 8 -7.81 10.13 0.20
N ASN A 9 -7.20 10.72 -0.83
CA ASN A 9 -5.84 10.41 -1.27
C ASN A 9 -4.75 11.13 -0.43
N GLN A 10 -5.14 12.02 0.49
CA GLN A 10 -4.18 12.73 1.36
C GLN A 10 -4.04 12.12 2.75
N MET A 11 -5.07 11.44 3.26
CA MET A 11 -5.05 10.87 4.61
C MET A 11 -4.35 9.51 4.61
N SER A 12 -3.47 9.30 5.59
CA SER A 12 -2.93 7.98 5.86
C SER A 12 -4.02 7.07 6.41
N LEU A 13 -3.95 5.79 6.05
CA LEU A 13 -4.68 4.72 6.69
C LEU A 13 -3.66 3.88 7.46
N THR A 14 -3.98 3.58 8.72
CA THR A 14 -3.21 2.64 9.54
C THR A 14 -4.01 1.35 9.68
N VAL A 15 -3.39 0.21 9.38
CA VAL A 15 -4.00 -1.12 9.50
C VAL A 15 -3.15 -2.01 10.38
N VAL A 16 -3.81 -2.90 11.13
CA VAL A 16 -3.17 -3.98 11.90
C VAL A 16 -3.46 -5.29 11.19
N THR A 17 -2.41 -6.03 10.85
CA THR A 17 -2.50 -7.31 10.14
C THR A 17 -1.35 -8.22 10.53
N GLY A 18 -1.62 -9.49 10.86
CA GLY A 18 -0.58 -10.47 11.19
C GLY A 18 0.39 -10.04 12.30
N GLY A 19 -0.04 -9.21 13.26
CA GLY A 19 0.82 -8.67 14.33
C GLY A 19 1.70 -7.48 13.92
N ALA A 20 1.54 -6.97 12.70
CA ALA A 20 2.22 -5.77 12.20
C ALA A 20 1.25 -4.59 12.10
N VAL A 21 1.75 -3.39 12.34
CA VAL A 21 1.01 -2.15 12.03
C VAL A 21 1.57 -1.56 10.74
N ILE A 22 0.72 -1.29 9.75
CA ILE A 22 1.12 -0.67 8.49
C ILE A 22 0.42 0.68 8.39
N THR A 23 1.20 1.76 8.30
CA THR A 23 0.68 3.12 8.07
C THR A 23 1.17 3.64 6.73
N GLY A 24 0.27 4.20 5.93
CA GLY A 24 0.62 4.82 4.65
C GLY A 24 -0.61 5.34 3.93
N ARG A 25 -0.44 5.80 2.69
CA ARG A 25 -1.56 6.31 1.90
C ARG A 25 -2.13 5.23 1.00
N LEU A 26 -3.45 5.18 0.90
CA LEU A 26 -4.13 4.31 -0.06
C LEU A 26 -3.91 4.83 -1.48
N ALA A 27 -3.54 3.95 -2.39
CA ALA A 27 -3.47 4.23 -3.81
C ALA A 27 -4.56 3.46 -4.57
N PRO A 28 -5.14 4.02 -5.64
CA PRO A 28 -5.92 3.25 -6.59
C PRO A 28 -5.12 2.05 -7.12
N GLU A 29 -5.71 0.85 -7.13
CA GLU A 29 -4.99 -0.39 -7.48
C GLU A 29 -4.31 -0.31 -8.86
N ALA A 30 -4.98 0.29 -9.85
CA ALA A 30 -4.41 0.48 -11.18
C ALA A 30 -3.13 1.33 -11.16
N LEU A 31 -3.14 2.44 -10.41
CA LEU A 31 -1.98 3.32 -10.27
C LEU A 31 -0.86 2.65 -9.48
N TRP A 32 -1.22 1.96 -8.40
CA TRP A 32 -0.26 1.19 -7.59
C TRP A 32 0.46 0.15 -8.44
N ARG A 33 -0.30 -0.63 -9.21
CA ARG A 33 0.22 -1.66 -10.12
C ARG A 33 1.12 -1.09 -11.21
N GLN A 34 0.73 0.04 -11.80
CA GLN A 34 1.54 0.75 -12.79
C GLN A 34 2.89 1.19 -12.19
N ARG A 35 2.89 1.80 -11.00
CA ARG A 35 4.14 2.23 -10.33
C ARG A 35 5.06 1.06 -10.00
N VAL A 36 4.51 -0.07 -9.54
CA VAL A 36 5.31 -1.29 -9.33
C VAL A 36 5.90 -1.79 -10.64
N SER A 37 5.13 -1.79 -11.73
CA SER A 37 5.63 -2.18 -13.05
C SER A 37 6.77 -1.29 -13.53
N GLU A 38 6.67 0.03 -13.35
CA GLU A 38 7.71 1.00 -13.74
C GLU A 38 9.02 0.72 -12.99
N VAL A 39 8.96 0.56 -11.67
CA VAL A 39 10.16 0.24 -10.85
C VAL A 39 10.79 -1.10 -11.25
N LEU A 40 9.98 -2.11 -11.58
CA LEU A 40 10.50 -3.40 -12.02
C LEU A 40 11.11 -3.33 -13.42
N ALA A 41 10.51 -2.55 -14.33
CA ALA A 41 10.99 -2.40 -15.71
C ALA A 41 12.41 -1.81 -15.78
N ASP A 42 12.75 -0.92 -14.84
CA ASP A 42 14.09 -0.32 -14.74
C ASP A 42 15.16 -1.30 -14.24
N SER A 43 14.78 -2.50 -13.79
CA SER A 43 15.71 -3.51 -13.31
C SER A 43 16.17 -4.47 -14.41
N ALA A 44 17.48 -4.56 -14.62
CA ALA A 44 18.08 -5.53 -15.56
C ALA A 44 17.78 -7.00 -15.21
N ARG A 45 17.47 -7.30 -13.93
CA ARG A 45 17.15 -8.67 -13.47
C ARG A 45 15.66 -8.92 -13.32
N LEU A 46 14.88 -7.89 -12.95
CA LEU A 46 13.47 -8.02 -12.61
C LEU A 46 12.52 -7.49 -13.68
N GLY A 47 13.03 -6.88 -14.76
CA GLY A 47 12.23 -6.28 -15.83
C GLY A 47 11.20 -7.22 -16.45
N GLY A 48 11.49 -8.52 -16.54
CA GLY A 48 10.56 -9.53 -17.05
C GLY A 48 9.26 -9.67 -16.23
N PHE A 49 9.25 -9.25 -14.97
CA PHE A 49 8.05 -9.30 -14.11
C PHE A 49 7.16 -8.06 -14.25
N SER A 50 7.64 -6.97 -14.86
CA SER A 50 6.89 -5.71 -15.00
C SER A 50 5.51 -5.94 -15.62
N ALA A 51 5.45 -6.70 -16.72
CA ALA A 51 4.23 -7.00 -17.46
C ALA A 51 3.17 -7.74 -16.63
N VAL A 52 3.54 -8.51 -15.60
CA VAL A 52 2.57 -9.18 -14.70
C VAL A 52 1.70 -8.15 -13.97
N PHE A 53 2.30 -7.02 -13.62
CA PHE A 53 1.63 -5.93 -12.90
C PHE A 53 0.85 -5.00 -13.83
N THR A 54 0.92 -5.09 -15.15
CA THR A 54 0.04 -4.34 -16.05
C THR A 54 -0.99 -5.23 -16.74
N ALA A 55 -0.67 -6.50 -16.97
CA ALA A 55 -1.52 -7.44 -17.72
C ALA A 55 -2.79 -7.90 -16.97
N ALA A 56 -2.79 -7.97 -15.63
CA ALA A 56 -4.00 -8.38 -14.91
C ALA A 56 -5.17 -7.41 -15.17
N ALA A 57 -6.26 -7.97 -15.67
CA ALA A 57 -7.49 -7.25 -15.95
C ALA A 57 -8.08 -6.65 -14.67
N ARG A 58 -8.80 -5.53 -14.84
CA ARG A 58 -9.68 -4.99 -13.80
C ARG A 58 -10.62 -6.12 -13.35
N ARG A 59 -10.57 -6.49 -12.08
CA ARG A 59 -11.52 -7.45 -11.53
C ARG A 59 -12.83 -6.72 -11.27
N ASP A 60 -13.90 -7.18 -11.89
CA ASP A 60 -15.24 -6.72 -11.58
C ASP A 60 -15.65 -7.32 -10.22
N GLY A 61 -15.67 -6.49 -9.18
CA GLY A 61 -15.99 -6.91 -7.82
C GLY A 61 -15.47 -5.92 -6.77
N PRO A 62 -15.84 -6.12 -5.48
CA PRO A 62 -15.30 -5.31 -4.40
C PRO A 62 -13.78 -5.50 -4.29
N PRO A 63 -13.02 -4.46 -3.86
CA PRO A 63 -11.59 -4.59 -3.64
C PRO A 63 -11.34 -5.69 -2.60
N THR A 64 -10.33 -6.52 -2.85
CA THR A 64 -9.89 -7.58 -1.93
C THR A 64 -8.63 -7.21 -1.17
N HIS A 65 -7.93 -6.17 -1.65
CA HIS A 65 -6.66 -5.72 -1.11
C HIS A 65 -6.65 -4.20 -0.99
N LEU A 66 -5.85 -3.72 -0.04
CA LEU A 66 -5.52 -2.31 0.18
C LEU A 66 -4.11 -2.06 -0.37
N PRO A 67 -3.98 -1.38 -1.52
CA PRO A 67 -2.70 -0.95 -2.04
C PRO A 67 -2.25 0.31 -1.29
N PHE A 68 -1.11 0.21 -0.60
CA PHE A 68 -0.48 1.30 0.10
C PHE A 68 0.74 1.82 -0.66
N HIS A 69 0.93 3.14 -0.62
CA HIS A 69 2.13 3.80 -1.10
C HIS A 69 2.77 4.65 0.01
N MET A 70 4.10 4.75 -0.03
CA MET A 70 4.90 5.40 1.01
C MET A 70 4.58 4.86 2.41
N ALA A 71 4.24 3.57 2.50
CA ALA A 71 3.87 2.94 3.74
C ALA A 71 5.09 2.57 4.58
N ARG A 72 4.92 2.56 5.89
CA ARG A 72 5.88 2.07 6.86
C ARG A 72 5.19 0.92 7.62
N ILE A 73 5.92 -0.17 7.82
CA ILE A 73 5.49 -1.19 8.78
C ILE A 73 6.07 -0.79 10.15
N LEU A 74 5.38 -1.06 11.23
CA LEU A 74 5.88 -0.97 12.59
C LEU A 74 5.74 -2.38 13.15
N GLN A 75 6.88 -3.05 13.27
CA GLN A 75 7.04 -4.34 13.95
C GLN A 75 8.18 -4.13 14.93
N ASP A 76 7.89 -4.32 16.21
CA ASP A 76 8.81 -4.32 17.36
C ASP A 76 10.22 -3.73 17.10
N THR A 77 10.41 -2.45 17.49
CA THR A 77 11.68 -1.71 17.67
C THR A 77 12.78 -1.73 16.59
N VAL A 78 12.62 -2.40 15.44
CA VAL A 78 13.65 -2.43 14.38
C VAL A 78 13.21 -1.60 13.18
N GLY A 79 13.98 -0.54 12.95
CA GLY A 79 13.76 0.52 11.97
C GLY A 79 13.43 0.03 10.57
N ILE A 80 12.34 0.56 10.06
CA ILE A 80 11.88 0.40 8.68
C ILE A 80 12.56 1.48 7.84
N PRO A 81 12.90 1.21 6.57
CA PRO A 81 13.59 2.17 5.72
C PRO A 81 12.97 3.56 5.84
N GLU A 82 13.81 4.59 6.00
CA GLU A 82 13.38 6.00 6.08
C GLU A 82 12.50 6.40 4.88
N THR A 83 12.64 5.66 3.77
CA THR A 83 11.85 5.78 2.55
C THR A 83 10.69 4.77 2.55
N GLY A 84 9.46 5.24 2.79
CA GLY A 84 8.26 4.39 2.78
C GLY A 84 8.10 3.57 1.49
N GLY A 85 7.57 2.35 1.61
CA GLY A 85 7.47 1.35 0.54
C GLY A 85 6.08 1.23 -0.10
N MET A 86 5.98 0.39 -1.13
CA MET A 86 4.72 -0.03 -1.76
C MET A 86 4.27 -1.35 -1.14
N TYR A 87 3.11 -1.36 -0.49
CA TYR A 87 2.58 -2.57 0.17
C TYR A 87 1.20 -2.91 -0.38
N ARG A 88 0.83 -4.19 -0.32
CA ARG A 88 -0.51 -4.66 -0.68
C ARG A 88 -1.00 -5.56 0.44
N VAL A 89 -2.03 -5.11 1.16
CA VAL A 89 -2.57 -5.80 2.33
C VAL A 89 -3.88 -6.47 1.96
N SER A 90 -4.06 -7.73 2.34
CA SER A 90 -5.33 -8.43 2.19
C SER A 90 -6.34 -7.87 3.18
N ILE A 91 -7.54 -7.51 2.71
CA ILE A 91 -8.60 -6.97 3.59
C ILE A 91 -9.06 -8.04 4.60
N ALA A 92 -9.04 -9.32 4.21
CA ALA A 92 -9.45 -10.42 5.07
C ALA A 92 -8.52 -10.61 6.28
N ASP A 93 -7.27 -10.13 6.19
CA ASP A 93 -6.26 -10.26 7.23
C ASP A 93 -6.13 -9.00 8.10
N VAL A 94 -6.97 -7.99 7.88
CA VAL A 94 -7.00 -6.77 8.70
C VAL A 94 -7.80 -7.03 9.96
N SER A 95 -7.14 -7.00 11.12
CA SER A 95 -7.77 -7.18 12.42
C SER A 95 -8.26 -5.87 13.04
N ALA A 96 -7.67 -4.73 12.68
CA ALA A 96 -8.07 -3.40 13.10
C ALA A 96 -7.57 -2.33 12.13
N TRP A 97 -8.21 -1.17 12.09
CA TRP A 97 -7.79 -0.04 11.25
C TRP A 97 -8.21 1.31 11.86
N THR A 98 -7.49 2.38 11.47
CA THR A 98 -7.86 3.77 11.77
C THR A 98 -7.46 4.69 10.63
N MET A 99 -8.25 5.74 10.39
CA MET A 99 -7.80 6.85 9.55
C MET A 99 -6.84 7.76 10.33
N GLY A 100 -5.78 8.22 9.68
CA GLY A 100 -4.67 8.96 10.28
C GLY A 100 -3.36 8.16 10.28
N ASP A 101 -2.24 8.87 10.46
CA ASP A 101 -0.93 8.27 10.66
C ASP A 101 -0.72 7.95 12.15
N PHE A 102 0.04 6.88 12.41
CA PHE A 102 0.49 6.55 13.75
C PHE A 102 1.95 7.00 13.89
N SER A 103 2.20 7.98 14.75
CA SER A 103 3.54 8.41 15.13
C SER A 103 3.90 7.83 16.49
N TYR A 104 5.01 7.08 16.53
CA TYR A 104 5.65 6.72 17.79
C TYR A 104 6.45 7.92 18.27
N SER A 105 6.15 8.41 19.47
CA SER A 105 6.97 9.39 20.17
C SER A 105 7.80 8.63 21.19
N ASP A 106 9.12 8.62 21.05
CA ASP A 106 9.99 8.25 22.17
C ASP A 106 9.75 9.25 23.32
N HIS A 107 9.54 8.73 24.52
CA HIS A 107 9.62 9.50 25.77
C HIS A 107 10.84 9.02 26.55
#